data_AF-A0A1Z1UYM7-F1
#
_entry.id   AF-A0A1Z1UYM7-F1
#
_cell.length_a   1.000
_cell.length_b   1.000
_cell.length_c   1.000
_cell.angle_alpha   90.00
_cell.angle_beta   90.00
_cell.angle_gamma   90.00
#
_symmetry.space_group_name_H-M   'P 1'
#
loop_
_entity.id
_entity.type
_entity.pdbx_description
1 polymer ?
#
loop_
_entity_poly.entity_id
_entity_poly.type
_entity_poly.pdbx_seq_one_letter_code
_entity_poly.pdbx_strand_id
1 'polypeptide(L)' 'MSERSAAEAALYQLTKDTVRVTDDDLGRVVAGEPLDDSGPRVDVSFPADGAEDLL' A
#
# COMPACT_ATOMS: atom_id res chain seq x y z
N MET A 1 11.71 23.35 -16.15
CA MET A 1 11.68 22.24 -15.17
C MET A 1 12.75 22.52 -14.13
N SER A 2 12.38 22.69 -12.85
CA SER A 2 13.33 23.05 -11.78
C SER A 2 14.13 21.81 -11.34
N GLU A 3 15.41 21.98 -10.99
CA GLU A 3 16.33 20.90 -10.59
C GLU A 3 15.78 20.05 -9.42
N ARG A 4 14.97 20.64 -8.52
CA ARG A 4 14.29 19.90 -7.45
C ARG A 4 13.35 18.80 -7.98
N SER A 5 12.58 19.06 -9.03
CA SER A 5 11.68 18.05 -9.60
C SER A 5 12.43 16.89 -10.23
N ALA A 6 13.65 17.12 -10.74
CA ALA A 6 14.46 16.05 -11.32
C ALA A 6 15.06 15.15 -10.23
N ALA A 7 15.55 15.75 -9.13
CA ALA A 7 16.09 14.99 -7.99
C ALA A 7 15.01 14.15 -7.29
N GLU A 8 13.81 14.71 -7.12
CA GLU A 8 12.66 14.02 -6.53
C GLU A 8 12.17 12.87 -7.40
N ALA A 9 12.08 13.07 -8.73
CA ALA A 9 11.73 12.02 -9.67
C ALA A 9 12.77 10.88 -9.70
N ALA A 10 14.07 11.22 -9.63
CA ALA A 10 15.14 10.23 -9.57
C ALA A 10 15.10 9.41 -8.27
N LEU A 11 14.84 10.07 -7.13
CA LEU A 11 14.68 9.40 -5.85
C LEU A 11 13.48 8.46 -5.87
N TYR A 12 12.34 8.91 -6.40
CA TYR A 12 11.15 8.09 -6.55
C TYR A 12 11.40 6.87 -7.43
N GLN A 13 12.08 7.01 -8.56
CA GLN A 13 12.41 5.85 -9.41
C GLN A 13 13.39 4.88 -8.74
N LEU A 14 14.29 5.38 -7.89
CA LEU A 14 15.23 4.55 -7.14
C LEU A 14 14.54 3.76 -6.01
N THR A 15 13.55 4.36 -5.34
CA THR A 15 12.91 3.79 -4.15
C THR A 15 11.53 3.21 -4.41
N LYS A 16 10.99 3.34 -5.63
CA LYS A 16 9.70 2.75 -5.97
C LYS A 16 9.86 1.25 -6.02
N ASP A 17 9.28 0.57 -5.04
CA ASP A 17 9.17 -0.87 -5.08
C ASP A 17 8.35 -1.30 -6.30
N THR A 18 8.92 -2.20 -7.11
CA THR A 18 8.25 -2.81 -8.25
C THR A 18 7.45 -4.03 -7.81
N VAL A 19 6.59 -3.88 -6.80
CA VAL A 19 5.66 -4.95 -6.46
C VAL A 19 4.65 -5.04 -7.60
N ARG A 20 4.72 -6.14 -8.35
CA ARG A 20 3.72 -6.48 -9.36
C ARG A 20 2.71 -7.40 -8.70
N VAL A 21 1.48 -6.91 -8.59
CA VAL A 21 0.34 -7.68 -8.09
C VAL A 21 -0.38 -8.26 -9.30
N THR A 22 -0.54 -9.59 -9.32
CA THR A 22 -1.30 -10.32 -10.34
C THR A 22 -2.76 -10.50 -9.93
N ASP A 23 -3.61 -10.93 -10.86
CA ASP A 23 -5.02 -11.24 -10.55
C ASP A 23 -5.14 -12.39 -9.53
N ASP A 24 -4.22 -13.35 -9.57
CA ASP A 24 -4.14 -14.43 -8.59
C ASP A 24 -3.76 -13.90 -7.20
N ASP A 25 -2.83 -12.94 -7.12
CA ASP A 25 -2.47 -12.27 -5.88
C ASP A 25 -3.66 -11.50 -5.29
N LEU A 26 -4.45 -10.83 -6.13
CA LEU A 26 -5.70 -10.18 -5.71
C LEU A 26 -6.70 -11.20 -5.17
N GLY A 27 -6.82 -12.37 -5.81
CA GLY A 27 -7.66 -13.47 -5.32
C GLY A 27 -7.27 -13.94 -3.92
N ARG A 28 -5.97 -14.05 -3.64
CA ARG A 28 -5.44 -14.41 -2.31
C ARG A 28 -5.76 -13.35 -1.25
N VAL A 29 -5.60 -12.07 -1.59
CA VAL A 29 -5.96 -10.96 -0.67
C VAL A 29 -7.44 -10.99 -0.31
N VAL A 30 -8.31 -11.21 -1.29
CA VAL A 30 -9.77 -11.30 -1.07
C VAL A 30 -10.12 -12.53 -0.21
N ALA A 31 -9.37 -13.62 -0.35
CA ALA A 31 -9.49 -14.81 0.49
C ALA A 31 -8.92 -14.63 1.91
N GLY A 32 -8.32 -13.47 2.22
CA GLY A 32 -7.69 -13.18 3.51
C GLY A 32 -6.30 -13.79 3.67
N GLU A 33 -5.69 -14.26 2.58
CA GLU A 33 -4.32 -14.77 2.59
C GLU A 33 -3.30 -13.62 2.52
N PRO A 34 -2.21 -13.69 3.29
CA PRO A 34 -1.15 -12.70 3.22
C PRO A 34 -0.34 -12.82 1.91
N LEU A 35 0.06 -11.67 1.36
CA LEU A 35 1.08 -11.60 0.31
C LEU A 35 2.47 -11.59 0.95
N ASP A 36 3.30 -12.57 0.60
CA ASP A 36 4.57 -12.87 1.27
C ASP A 36 5.64 -11.75 1.11
N ASP A 37 5.51 -10.92 0.07
CA ASP A 37 6.45 -9.82 -0.27
C ASP A 37 5.89 -8.41 -0.01
N SER A 38 4.86 -8.27 0.83
CA SER A 38 4.12 -7.00 1.01
C SER A 38 4.84 -5.87 1.77
N GLY A 39 6.14 -6.00 2.06
CA GLY A 39 6.91 -4.97 2.76
C GLY A 39 6.48 -4.78 4.22
N PRO A 40 6.70 -3.61 4.83
CA PRO A 40 6.33 -3.34 6.22
C PRO A 40 4.81 -3.49 6.42
N ARG A 41 4.39 -4.32 7.38
CA ARG A 41 2.98 -4.43 7.76
C ARG A 41 2.54 -3.15 8.47
N VAL A 42 1.52 -2.51 7.92
CA VAL A 42 0.81 -1.41 8.56
C VAL A 42 -0.49 -1.96 9.13
N ASP A 43 -0.57 -2.09 10.45
CA ASP A 43 -1.79 -2.50 11.13
C ASP A 43 -2.80 -1.34 11.10
N VAL A 44 -3.95 -1.56 10.46
CA VAL A 44 -5.06 -0.60 10.42
C VAL A 44 -6.21 -1.19 11.22
N SER A 45 -6.70 -0.43 12.21
CA SER A 45 -7.90 -0.80 12.97
C SER A 45 -9.10 -0.04 12.42
N PHE A 46 -10.14 -0.76 12.03
CA PHE A 46 -11.43 -0.15 11.69
C PHE A 46 -12.29 -0.05 12.95
N PRO A 47 -13.06 1.03 13.12
CA PRO A 47 -14.10 1.06 14.14
C PRO A 47 -15.10 -0.07 13.87
N ALA A 48 -15.64 -0.66 14.93
CA ALA A 48 -16.68 -1.68 14.79
C ALA A 48 -17.88 -1.08 14.04
N ASP A 49 -18.50 -1.87 13.16
CA ASP A 49 -19.72 -1.46 12.47
C ASP A 49 -20.77 -0.97 13.48
N GLY A 50 -21.29 0.24 13.27
CA GLY A 50 -22.27 0.86 14.16
C GLY A 50 -21.69 1.64 15.33
N ALA A 51 -20.39 1.96 15.33
CA ALA A 51 -19.89 3.08 16.14
C ALA A 51 -20.41 4.39 15.54
N GLU A 52 -21.68 4.69 15.80
CA GLU A 52 -22.23 6.04 15.67
C GLU A 52 -21.23 7.00 16.34
N ASP A 53 -20.83 8.05 15.63
CA ASP A 53 -20.02 9.12 16.18
C ASP A 53 -20.90 9.80 17.25
N LEU A 54 -20.86 9.30 18.49
CA LEU A 54 -21.61 9.83 19.63
C LEU A 54 -20.95 11.15 20.05
N LEU A 55 -21.22 12.19 19.25
CA LEU A 55 -21.02 13.61 19.59
C LEU A 55 -22.23 14.12 20.39
#